data_AF-A0A1B6MDS3-F1
#
_entry.id   AF-A0A1B6MDS3-F1
#
_cell.length_a   1.000
_cell.length_b   1.000
_cell.length_c   1.000
_cell.angle_alpha   90.00
_cell.angle_beta   90.00
_cell.angle_gamma   90.00
#
_symmetry.space_group_name_H-M   'P 1'
#
loop_
_entity.id
_entity.type
_entity.pdbx_description
1 polymer ?
#
loop_
_entity_poly.entity_id
_entity_poly.type
_entity_poly.pdbx_seq_one_letter_code
_entity_poly.pdbx_strand_id
1 'polypeptide(L)'
;MSFRVVRSSKFRHVYGTPMKREQCYDNIRVSKSSWDSTFCAVNPKFLAIIVESAGGGAFIVLPHNKVGRIAADHPLVGGHKGPVLDIAWCPHNDNIIASGSEDCVVKVWQIPDSGISRTLTEP
;
A
#
# COMPACT_ATOMS: atom_id res chain seq x y z
N MET A 1 36.78 -16.75 -34.25
CA MET A 1 35.38 -16.97 -33.82
C MET A 1 35.28 -16.64 -32.34
N SER A 2 34.40 -15.73 -31.93
CA SER A 2 34.24 -15.35 -30.52
C SER A 2 33.38 -16.40 -29.81
N PHE A 3 33.95 -17.10 -28.82
CA PHE A 3 33.19 -17.99 -27.94
C PHE A 3 32.26 -17.14 -27.06
N ARG A 4 30.97 -17.13 -27.41
CA ARG A 4 29.95 -16.46 -26.61
C ARG A 4 29.63 -17.33 -25.40
N VAL A 5 30.38 -17.15 -24.31
CA VAL A 5 30.08 -17.77 -23.01
C VAL A 5 28.74 -17.20 -22.55
N VAL A 6 27.68 -18.00 -22.65
CA VAL A 6 26.37 -17.61 -22.13
C VAL A 6 26.47 -17.61 -20.60
N ARG A 7 26.31 -16.45 -19.98
CA ARG A 7 26.25 -16.33 -18.51
C ARG A 7 25.11 -17.21 -17.99
N SER A 8 25.45 -18.23 -17.21
CA SER A 8 24.48 -19.08 -16.54
C SER A 8 23.76 -18.26 -15.47
N SER A 9 22.42 -18.33 -15.47
CA SER A 9 21.58 -17.69 -14.45
C SER A 9 20.40 -18.61 -14.16
N LYS A 10 20.17 -18.89 -12.87
CA LYS A 10 18.98 -19.60 -12.40
C LYS A 10 17.69 -18.83 -12.69
N PHE A 11 17.79 -17.52 -12.92
CA PHE A 11 16.65 -16.63 -13.17
C PHE A 11 16.39 -16.36 -14.66
N ARG A 12 17.06 -17.10 -15.55
CA ARG A 12 16.98 -16.88 -17.00
C ARG A 12 15.55 -16.94 -17.56
N HIS A 13 14.67 -17.68 -16.88
CA HIS A 13 13.31 -17.94 -17.32
C HIS A 13 12.25 -17.42 -16.33
N VAL A 14 12.59 -16.43 -15.50
CA VAL A 14 11.60 -15.77 -14.63
C VAL A 14 10.69 -14.88 -15.49
N TYR A 15 9.37 -15.02 -15.31
CA TYR A 15 8.35 -14.18 -15.96
C TYR A 15 7.23 -13.85 -14.97
N GLY A 16 6.56 -12.72 -15.18
CA GLY A 16 5.41 -12.30 -14.37
C GLY A 16 4.10 -12.88 -14.91
N THR A 17 3.22 -13.31 -14.01
CA THR A 17 1.84 -13.69 -14.35
C THR A 17 0.89 -12.85 -13.50
N PRO A 18 0.06 -11.98 -14.09
CA PRO A 18 -0.91 -11.20 -13.33
C PRO A 18 -2.01 -12.10 -12.75
N MET A 19 -2.55 -11.70 -11.61
CA MET A 19 -3.69 -12.38 -10.99
C MET A 19 -4.97 -12.12 -11.79
N LYS A 20 -5.96 -13.00 -11.65
CA LYS A 20 -7.29 -12.77 -12.23
C LYS A 20 -7.93 -11.55 -11.56
N ARG A 21 -8.79 -10.84 -12.29
CA ARG A 21 -9.38 -9.58 -11.81
C ARG A 21 -10.17 -9.75 -10.50
N GLU A 22 -10.84 -10.88 -10.33
CA GLU A 22 -11.55 -11.23 -9.08
C GLU A 22 -10.62 -11.39 -7.85
N GLN A 23 -9.31 -11.54 -8.07
CA GLN A 23 -8.28 -11.59 -7.04
C GLN A 23 -7.50 -10.27 -6.92
N CYS A 24 -7.87 -9.25 -7.70
CA CYS A 24 -7.34 -7.90 -7.60
C CYS A 24 -8.19 -7.03 -6.67
N TYR A 25 -7.70 -5.84 -6.34
CA TYR A 25 -8.43 -4.84 -5.57
C TYR A 25 -8.92 -3.74 -6.51
N ASP A 26 -10.22 -3.69 -6.74
CA ASP A 26 -10.86 -2.74 -7.66
C ASP A 26 -11.48 -1.56 -6.89
N ASN A 27 -11.69 -0.43 -7.58
CA ASN A 27 -12.36 0.76 -7.06
C ASN A 27 -11.61 1.50 -5.91
N ILE A 28 -10.27 1.47 -5.94
CA ILE A 28 -9.41 2.26 -5.04
C ILE A 28 -9.05 3.58 -5.72
N ARG A 29 -9.26 4.70 -5.01
CA ARG A 29 -8.93 6.06 -5.48
C ARG A 29 -7.47 6.38 -5.19
N VAL A 30 -6.55 5.76 -5.93
CA VAL A 30 -5.09 5.95 -5.76
C VAL A 30 -4.71 7.43 -5.90
N SER A 31 -3.78 7.89 -5.06
CA SER A 31 -3.26 9.26 -5.09
C SER A 31 -2.71 9.64 -6.46
N LYS A 32 -2.97 10.89 -6.88
CA LYS A 32 -2.40 11.51 -8.09
C LYS A 32 -1.30 12.53 -7.76
N SER A 33 -0.81 12.56 -6.52
CA SER A 33 0.28 13.46 -6.13
C SER A 33 1.53 13.23 -7.01
N SER A 34 2.20 14.31 -7.39
CA SER A 34 3.47 14.25 -8.12
C SER A 34 4.64 14.02 -7.15
N TRP A 35 4.78 12.79 -6.65
CA TRP A 35 5.84 12.38 -5.72
C TRP A 35 6.40 11.02 -6.10
N ASP A 36 7.72 10.83 -5.95
CA ASP A 36 8.44 9.66 -6.49
C ASP A 36 8.42 8.41 -5.58
N SER A 37 7.46 8.30 -4.65
CA SER A 37 7.30 7.09 -3.83
C SER A 37 6.42 6.05 -4.55
N THR A 38 6.40 4.82 -4.05
CA THR A 38 5.65 3.72 -4.67
C THR A 38 4.14 3.80 -4.45
N PHE A 39 3.67 4.69 -3.56
CA PHE A 39 2.28 4.82 -3.08
C PHE A 39 1.64 3.54 -2.53
N CYS A 40 2.39 2.46 -2.42
CA CYS A 40 1.91 1.13 -2.09
C CYS A 40 2.95 0.41 -1.23
N ALA A 41 2.48 -0.18 -0.13
CA ALA A 41 3.27 -1.00 0.77
C ALA A 41 2.48 -2.26 1.16
N VAL A 42 3.13 -3.42 1.11
CA VAL A 42 2.49 -4.72 1.37
C VAL A 42 3.33 -5.49 2.39
N ASN A 43 2.65 -6.19 3.29
CA ASN A 43 3.25 -7.18 4.19
C ASN A 43 2.44 -8.49 4.12
N PRO A 44 2.76 -9.55 4.89
CA PRO A 44 2.03 -10.82 4.83
C PRO A 44 0.53 -10.78 5.17
N LYS A 45 0.04 -9.71 5.83
CA LYS A 45 -1.35 -9.57 6.26
C LYS A 45 -2.15 -8.58 5.41
N PHE A 46 -1.52 -7.47 5.02
CA PHE A 46 -2.21 -6.28 4.54
C PHE A 46 -1.57 -5.68 3.29
N LEU A 47 -2.43 -5.13 2.44
CA LEU A 47 -2.11 -4.19 1.38
C LEU A 47 -2.42 -2.78 1.90
N ALA A 48 -1.48 -1.85 1.75
CA ALA A 48 -1.71 -0.43 2.00
C ALA A 48 -1.44 0.40 0.74
N ILE A 49 -2.33 1.33 0.41
CA ILE A 49 -2.23 2.20 -0.77
C ILE A 49 -2.59 3.64 -0.37
N ILE A 50 -1.76 4.61 -0.76
CA ILE A 50 -2.05 6.03 -0.57
C ILE A 50 -3.19 6.45 -1.50
N VAL A 51 -4.21 7.12 -0.96
CA VAL A 51 -5.43 7.50 -1.69
C VAL A 51 -5.63 9.01 -1.72
N GLU A 52 -6.38 9.48 -2.72
CA GLU A 52 -6.86 10.86 -2.75
C GLU A 52 -7.86 11.09 -1.60
N SER A 53 -7.68 12.20 -0.89
CA SER A 53 -8.58 12.65 0.17
C SER A 53 -8.88 14.14 0.00
N ALA A 54 -10.13 14.55 0.20
CA ALA A 54 -10.60 15.91 -0.10
C ALA A 54 -10.18 16.97 0.94
N GLY A 55 -9.64 16.58 2.10
CA GLY A 55 -9.43 17.48 3.23
C GLY A 55 -8.22 17.14 4.12
N GLY A 56 -7.19 16.52 3.55
CA GLY A 56 -5.98 16.10 4.26
C GLY A 56 -5.30 14.94 3.54
N GLY A 57 -4.56 14.12 4.28
CA GLY A 57 -3.91 12.91 3.77
C GLY A 57 -4.53 11.64 4.33
N ALA A 58 -4.66 10.63 3.47
CA ALA A 58 -5.14 9.32 3.88
C ALA A 58 -4.51 8.19 3.05
N PHE A 59 -4.54 6.99 3.60
CA PHE A 59 -4.23 5.76 2.88
C PHE A 59 -5.25 4.68 3.27
N ILE A 60 -5.50 3.72 2.37
CA ILE A 60 -6.35 2.57 2.63
C ILE A 60 -5.50 1.40 3.11
N VAL A 61 -6.04 0.59 4.03
CA VAL A 61 -5.43 -0.68 4.46
C VAL A 61 -6.46 -1.80 4.27
N LEU A 62 -6.07 -2.84 3.55
CA LEU A 62 -6.93 -3.97 3.18
C LEU A 62 -6.26 -5.29 3.58
N PRO A 63 -6.96 -6.15 4.35
CA PRO A 63 -6.54 -7.54 4.54
C PRO A 63 -6.47 -8.29 3.20
N HIS A 64 -5.55 -9.24 3.06
CA HIS A 64 -5.34 -9.99 1.81
C HIS A 64 -6.57 -10.78 1.32
N ASN A 65 -7.49 -11.11 2.22
CA ASN A 65 -8.73 -11.81 1.86
C ASN A 65 -9.83 -10.87 1.32
N LYS A 66 -9.62 -9.55 1.35
CA LYS A 66 -10.62 -8.54 0.94
C LYS A 66 -10.41 -8.09 -0.50
N VAL A 67 -10.42 -9.04 -1.42
CA VAL A 67 -10.29 -8.82 -2.87
C VAL A 67 -11.62 -8.45 -3.53
N GLY A 68 -11.56 -8.03 -4.79
CA GLY A 68 -12.70 -7.60 -5.59
C GLY A 68 -12.95 -6.10 -5.48
N ARG A 69 -14.20 -5.69 -5.73
CA ARG A 69 -14.59 -4.28 -5.74
C ARG A 69 -14.73 -3.74 -4.32
N ILE A 70 -13.84 -2.82 -3.94
CA ILE A 70 -13.87 -2.15 -2.63
C ILE A 70 -15.00 -1.11 -2.60
N ALA A 71 -15.75 -1.07 -1.50
CA ALA A 71 -16.83 -0.10 -1.30
C ALA A 71 -16.26 1.33 -1.24
N ALA A 72 -16.99 2.30 -1.79
CA ALA A 72 -16.51 3.68 -1.91
C ALA A 72 -16.35 4.40 -0.55
N ASP A 73 -17.03 3.90 0.47
CA ASP A 73 -17.06 4.33 1.87
C ASP A 73 -16.18 3.46 2.78
N HIS A 74 -15.31 2.61 2.20
CA HIS A 74 -14.39 1.80 2.99
C HIS A 74 -13.57 2.70 3.94
N PRO A 75 -13.44 2.32 5.24
CA PRO A 75 -12.64 3.07 6.18
C PRO A 75 -11.21 3.32 5.70
N LEU A 76 -10.64 4.45 6.10
CA LEU A 76 -9.27 4.83 5.77
C LEU A 76 -8.43 5.01 7.04
N VAL A 77 -7.11 5.05 6.87
CA VAL A 77 -6.21 5.63 7.85
C VAL A 77 -6.02 7.09 7.46
N GLY A 78 -6.70 7.97 8.17
CA GLY A 78 -6.67 9.41 8.00
C GLY A 78 -6.10 10.10 9.24
N GLY A 79 -6.06 11.43 9.24
CA GLY A 79 -5.56 12.21 10.38
C GLY A 79 -4.28 12.99 10.09
N HIS A 80 -3.72 12.87 8.88
CA HIS A 80 -2.78 13.86 8.36
C HIS A 80 -3.53 15.10 7.84
N LYS A 81 -2.94 16.27 8.04
CA LYS A 81 -3.49 17.57 7.59
C LYS A 81 -3.09 17.93 6.16
N GLY A 82 -2.19 17.16 5.55
CA GLY A 82 -1.75 17.29 4.17
C GLY A 82 -1.60 15.91 3.52
N PRO A 83 -1.38 15.84 2.19
CA PRO A 83 -1.18 14.59 1.47
C PRO A 83 -0.18 13.66 2.15
N VAL A 84 -0.48 12.35 2.17
CA VAL A 84 0.49 11.33 2.58
C VAL A 84 1.42 11.10 1.40
N LEU A 85 2.72 11.16 1.66
CA LEU A 85 3.78 11.05 0.65
C LEU A 85 4.43 9.67 0.63
N ASP A 86 4.48 8.99 1.77
CA ASP A 86 5.10 7.67 1.88
C ASP A 86 4.47 6.85 3.02
N ILE A 87 4.52 5.53 2.88
CA ILE A 87 4.03 4.55 3.86
C ILE A 87 4.96 3.34 3.94
N ALA A 88 5.24 2.86 5.15
CA ALA A 88 6.13 1.72 5.36
C ALA A 88 5.67 0.84 6.52
N TRP A 89 5.55 -0.47 6.26
CA TRP A 89 5.25 -1.46 7.30
C TRP A 89 6.47 -1.68 8.21
N CYS A 90 6.22 -1.91 9.49
CA CYS A 90 7.25 -2.30 10.44
C CYS A 90 7.74 -3.73 10.11
N PRO A 91 9.06 -3.95 9.94
CA PRO A 91 9.58 -5.29 9.64
C PRO A 91 9.52 -6.26 10.83
N HIS A 92 9.18 -5.77 12.03
CA HIS A 92 9.10 -6.55 13.26
C HIS A 92 7.66 -6.77 13.75
N ASN A 93 6.67 -6.11 13.14
CA ASN A 93 5.27 -6.24 13.52
C ASN A 93 4.34 -5.93 12.33
N ASP A 94 3.67 -6.96 11.82
CA ASP A 94 2.77 -6.86 10.65
C ASP A 94 1.54 -5.97 10.87
N ASN A 95 1.27 -5.55 12.11
CA ASN A 95 0.15 -4.69 12.46
C ASN A 95 0.56 -3.22 12.64
N ILE A 96 1.83 -2.87 12.41
CA ILE A 96 2.33 -1.50 12.57
C ILE A 96 2.77 -0.92 11.23
N ILE A 97 2.27 0.27 10.89
CA ILE A 97 2.65 1.01 9.69
C ILE A 97 2.98 2.46 10.03
N ALA A 98 4.01 3.01 9.40
CA ALA A 98 4.35 4.42 9.47
C ALA A 98 3.87 5.15 8.22
N SER A 99 3.47 6.42 8.35
CA SER A 99 3.13 7.32 7.24
C SER A 99 3.80 8.68 7.40
N GLY A 100 4.37 9.20 6.31
CA GLY A 100 4.93 10.54 6.23
C GLY A 100 4.09 11.43 5.31
N SER A 101 3.95 12.71 5.65
CA SER A 101 3.03 13.63 4.96
C SER A 101 3.64 15.02 4.73
N GLU A 102 3.06 15.75 3.78
CA GLU A 102 3.31 17.19 3.57
C GLU A 102 2.95 18.06 4.78
N ASP A 103 2.21 17.54 5.76
CA ASP A 103 1.97 18.25 7.03
C ASP A 103 3.20 18.29 7.95
N CYS A 104 4.35 17.81 7.48
CA CYS A 104 5.62 17.73 8.20
C CYS A 104 5.58 16.80 9.43
N VAL A 105 4.62 15.87 9.48
CA VAL A 105 4.48 14.89 10.56
C VAL A 105 4.65 13.48 10.02
N VAL A 106 5.30 12.63 10.83
CA VAL A 106 5.28 11.17 10.67
C VAL A 106 4.38 10.59 11.75
N LYS A 107 3.46 9.70 11.35
CA LYS A 107 2.56 8.99 12.27
C LYS A 107 2.82 7.49 12.20
N VAL A 108 2.63 6.80 13.33
CA VAL A 108 2.76 5.34 13.44
C VAL A 108 1.41 4.81 13.88
N TRP A 109 0.87 3.85 13.14
CA TRP A 109 -0.50 3.37 13.30
C TRP A 109 -0.50 1.90 13.67
N GLN A 110 -1.41 1.53 14.57
CA GLN A 110 -1.73 0.13 14.84
C GLN A 110 -2.98 -0.31 14.08
N ILE A 111 -2.82 -1.33 13.22
CA ILE A 111 -3.87 -1.91 12.40
C ILE A 111 -4.41 -3.17 13.09
N PRO A 112 -5.73 -3.27 13.38
CA PRO A 112 -6.32 -4.49 13.92
C PRO A 112 -6.19 -5.68 12.96
N ASP A 113 -6.10 -6.90 13.47
CA ASP A 113 -5.97 -8.12 12.65
C ASP A 113 -7.14 -8.32 11.68
N SER A 114 -8.34 -7.89 12.05
CA SER A 114 -9.54 -7.91 11.19
C SER A 114 -9.51 -6.85 10.07
N GLY A 115 -8.47 -6.02 10.02
CA GLY A 115 -8.48 -4.75 9.30
C GLY A 115 -9.26 -3.67 10.04
N ILE A 116 -9.32 -2.49 9.42
CA ILE A 116 -9.98 -1.31 9.99
C ILE A 116 -11.50 -1.37 9.79
N SER A 117 -12.25 -1.15 10.87
CA SER A 117 -13.72 -1.09 10.87
C SER A 117 -14.27 0.33 10.84
N ARG A 118 -13.47 1.31 11.23
CA ARG A 118 -13.76 2.75 11.19
C ARG A 118 -12.52 3.51 10.76
N THR A 119 -12.71 4.69 10.22
CA THR A 119 -11.58 5.55 9.83
C THR A 119 -10.77 5.89 11.06
N LEU A 120 -9.47 5.60 11.02
CA LEU A 120 -8.53 6.02 12.06
C LEU A 120 -8.21 7.49 11.80
N THR A 121 -8.23 8.32 12.84
CA THR A 121 -7.85 9.75 12.78
C THR A 121 -6.70 10.08 13.73
N GLU A 122 -6.44 9.17 14.66
CA GLU A 122 -5.40 9.25 15.68
C GLU A 122 -4.50 8.00 15.56
N PRO A 123 -3.17 8.20 15.64
CA PRO A 123 -2.18 7.14 15.52
C PRO A 123 -2.29 6.06 16.59
#